data_AF-A0A1H8KG84-F1
#
_entry.id   AF-A0A1H8KG84-F1
#
_cell.length_a   1.000
_cell.length_b   1.000
_cell.length_c   1.000
_cell.angle_alpha   90.00
_cell.angle_beta   90.00
_cell.angle_gamma   90.00
#
_symmetry.space_group_name_H-M   'P 1'
#
loop_
_entity.id
_entity.type
_entity.pdbx_description
1 polymer ?
#
loop_
_entity_poly.entity_id
_entity_poly.type
_entity_poly.pdbx_seq_one_letter_code
_entity_poly.pdbx_strand_id
1 'polypeptide(L)'
;MDVVVADAPWVRGWKSLSQEPVGIVEATRWLFLWVALVSLTLLLPGIVTTARGGLLLLGIGAALAVAVSWISGYRRRNVTILHDLVEISGILGLAVVCPDHRAIVLVVFGSLWFRSMYGTGGQAVARGVLYAVSLGSLLVVWRSFHFDASMPEFASFLGIVPIMFLTIMIARKHGQSLGVRGKV
;
A
#
# COMPACT_ATOMS: atom_id res chain seq x y z
N MET A 1 -30.50 -14.43 -31.13
CA MET A 1 -29.11 -14.76 -31.52
C MET A 1 -28.25 -13.88 -30.61
N ASP A 2 -28.02 -14.34 -29.39
CA ASP A 2 -27.37 -13.52 -28.36
C ASP A 2 -25.88 -13.50 -28.63
N VAL A 3 -25.37 -12.34 -29.01
CA VAL A 3 -23.94 -12.09 -29.12
C VAL A 3 -23.39 -12.13 -27.71
N VAL A 4 -22.84 -13.27 -27.29
CA VAL A 4 -22.01 -13.37 -26.10
C VAL A 4 -20.74 -12.56 -26.40
N VAL A 5 -20.79 -11.26 -26.13
CA VAL A 5 -19.60 -10.42 -26.12
C VAL A 5 -18.74 -10.96 -24.99
N ALA A 6 -17.72 -11.74 -25.35
CA ALA A 6 -16.75 -12.23 -24.41
C ALA A 6 -16.03 -11.01 -23.83
N ASP A 7 -16.42 -10.61 -22.61
CA ASP A 7 -15.78 -9.52 -21.89
C ASP A 7 -14.27 -9.76 -21.88
N ALA A 8 -13.51 -8.80 -22.40
CA ALA A 8 -12.06 -8.86 -22.39
C ALA A 8 -11.54 -9.10 -20.96
N PRO A 9 -10.43 -9.84 -20.78
CA PRO A 9 -9.97 -10.27 -19.46
C PRO A 9 -9.70 -9.11 -18.47
N TRP A 10 -9.39 -7.91 -18.97
CA TRP A 10 -9.25 -6.71 -18.15
C TRP A 10 -10.60 -6.13 -17.70
N VAL A 11 -11.66 -6.19 -18.53
CA VAL A 11 -13.02 -5.75 -18.18
C VAL A 11 -13.62 -6.65 -17.09
N ARG A 12 -13.41 -7.97 -17.18
CA ARG A 12 -13.75 -8.90 -16.10
C ARG A 12 -12.99 -8.61 -14.81
N GLY A 13 -11.71 -8.25 -14.93
CA GLY A 13 -10.88 -7.83 -13.79
C GLY A 13 -11.46 -6.61 -13.08
N TRP A 14 -11.90 -5.60 -13.85
CA TRP A 14 -12.48 -4.38 -13.29
C TRP A 14 -13.85 -4.63 -12.64
N LYS A 15 -14.72 -5.43 -13.28
CA LYS A 15 -15.99 -5.85 -12.66
C LYS A 15 -15.77 -6.58 -11.33
N SER A 16 -14.74 -7.46 -11.26
CA SER A 16 -14.40 -8.16 -10.00
C SER A 16 -13.83 -7.24 -8.90
N LEU A 17 -13.28 -6.08 -9.28
CA LEU A 17 -12.80 -5.06 -8.34
C LEU A 17 -13.89 -4.09 -7.92
N SER A 18 -14.97 -3.95 -8.68
CA SER A 18 -16.08 -3.03 -8.38
C SER A 18 -17.27 -3.70 -7.68
N GLN A 19 -17.38 -5.03 -7.75
CA GLN A 19 -18.42 -5.76 -7.04
C GLN A 19 -17.99 -6.04 -5.60
N GLU A 20 -18.83 -5.63 -4.64
CA GLU A 20 -18.63 -5.97 -3.24
C GLU A 20 -18.64 -7.50 -3.09
N PRO A 21 -17.55 -8.10 -2.60
CA PRO A 21 -17.46 -9.55 -2.53
C PRO A 21 -18.32 -10.12 -1.40
N VAL A 22 -18.88 -11.30 -1.65
CA VAL A 22 -19.72 -12.00 -0.68
C VAL A 22 -18.84 -12.60 0.43
N GLY A 23 -19.08 -12.18 1.67
CA GLY A 23 -18.39 -12.67 2.87
C GLY A 23 -17.52 -11.60 3.54
N ILE A 24 -17.64 -11.49 4.87
CA ILE A 24 -17.10 -10.36 5.64
C ILE A 24 -15.57 -10.21 5.49
N VAL A 25 -14.84 -11.32 5.41
CA VAL A 25 -13.36 -11.31 5.26
C VAL A 25 -12.95 -10.74 3.89
N GLU A 26 -13.64 -11.12 2.83
CA GLU A 26 -13.33 -10.65 1.48
C GLU A 26 -13.79 -9.19 1.30
N ALA A 27 -14.95 -8.81 1.87
CA ALA A 27 -15.41 -7.42 1.89
C ALA A 27 -14.40 -6.50 2.62
N THR A 28 -13.82 -6.99 3.71
CA THR A 28 -12.76 -6.26 4.44
C THR A 28 -11.49 -6.11 3.61
N ARG A 29 -11.04 -7.16 2.91
CA ARG A 29 -9.88 -7.09 2.00
C ARG A 29 -10.10 -6.12 0.85
N TRP A 30 -11.30 -6.14 0.28
CA TRP A 30 -11.73 -5.26 -0.78
C TRP A 30 -11.76 -3.80 -0.33
N LEU A 31 -12.32 -3.53 0.85
CA LEU A 31 -12.35 -2.19 1.43
C LEU A 31 -10.93 -1.66 1.67
N PHE A 32 -10.03 -2.45 2.27
CA PHE A 32 -8.65 -2.02 2.50
C PHE A 32 -7.85 -1.85 1.20
N LEU A 33 -8.12 -2.63 0.16
CA LEU A 33 -7.55 -2.41 -1.16
C LEU A 33 -7.97 -1.03 -1.70
N TRP A 34 -9.26 -0.70 -1.63
CA TRP A 34 -9.77 0.59 -2.09
C TRP A 34 -9.23 1.75 -1.28
N VAL A 35 -9.15 1.62 0.05
CA VAL A 35 -8.50 2.63 0.90
C VAL A 35 -7.06 2.86 0.45
N ALA A 36 -6.27 1.80 0.22
CA ALA A 36 -4.89 1.94 -0.24
C ALA A 36 -4.80 2.61 -1.62
N LEU A 37 -5.64 2.19 -2.58
CA LEU A 37 -5.67 2.76 -3.93
C LEU A 37 -6.12 4.23 -3.95
N VAL A 38 -7.12 4.58 -3.15
CA VAL A 38 -7.60 5.96 -3.01
C VAL A 38 -6.53 6.82 -2.36
N SER A 39 -5.90 6.36 -1.27
CA SER A 39 -4.78 7.08 -0.63
C SER A 39 -3.63 7.32 -1.62
N LEU A 40 -3.29 6.32 -2.42
CA LEU A 40 -2.27 6.48 -3.46
C LEU A 40 -2.69 7.47 -4.55
N THR A 41 -3.96 7.45 -4.96
CA THR A 41 -4.50 8.38 -5.96
C THR A 41 -4.49 9.82 -5.45
N LEU A 42 -4.83 10.03 -4.17
CA LEU A 42 -4.78 11.33 -3.52
C LEU A 42 -3.36 11.89 -3.38
N LEU A 43 -2.33 11.05 -3.43
CA LEU A 43 -0.92 11.46 -3.45
C LEU A 43 -0.49 12.05 -4.81
N LEU A 44 -1.10 11.59 -5.91
CA LEU A 44 -0.66 11.91 -7.27
C LEU A 44 -0.72 13.40 -7.63
N PRO A 45 -1.74 14.20 -7.24
CA PRO A 45 -1.77 15.63 -7.54
C PRO A 45 -0.53 16.37 -7.02
N GLY A 46 -0.05 16.03 -5.81
CA GLY A 46 1.17 16.60 -5.24
C GLY A 46 2.40 16.30 -6.10
N ILE A 47 2.52 15.05 -6.57
CA ILE A 47 3.61 14.62 -7.46
C ILE A 47 3.54 15.32 -8.82
N VAL A 48 2.36 15.37 -9.44
CA VAL A 48 2.18 15.95 -10.78
C VAL A 48 2.44 17.46 -10.78
N THR A 49 2.06 18.16 -9.72
CA THR A 49 2.24 19.61 -9.62
C THR A 49 3.69 20.01 -9.34
N THR A 50 4.41 19.21 -8.55
CA THR A 50 5.76 19.56 -8.07
C THR A 50 6.92 18.90 -8.81
N ALA A 51 6.77 17.65 -9.27
CA ALA A 51 7.83 16.93 -9.96
C ALA A 51 7.98 17.36 -11.42
N ARG A 52 9.20 17.22 -11.96
CA ARG A 52 9.54 17.55 -13.37
C ARG A 52 10.43 16.47 -13.97
N GLY A 53 10.31 16.27 -15.28
CA GLY A 53 11.17 15.36 -16.06
C GLY A 53 11.20 13.92 -15.54
N GLY A 54 12.39 13.38 -15.32
CA GLY A 54 12.60 12.00 -14.85
C GLY A 54 11.98 11.69 -13.49
N LEU A 55 11.86 12.69 -12.60
CA LEU A 55 11.22 12.51 -11.28
C LEU A 55 9.71 12.29 -11.40
N LEU A 56 9.06 12.93 -12.38
CA LEU A 56 7.64 12.70 -12.65
C LEU A 56 7.41 11.26 -13.16
N LEU A 57 8.27 10.79 -14.07
CA LEU A 57 8.22 9.42 -14.58
C LEU A 57 8.47 8.39 -13.46
N LEU A 58 9.43 8.67 -12.57
CA LEU A 58 9.70 7.85 -11.40
C LEU A 58 8.48 7.79 -10.47
N GLY A 59 7.86 8.93 -10.16
CA GLY A 59 6.70 9.00 -9.26
C GLY A 59 5.48 8.26 -9.81
N ILE A 60 5.15 8.48 -11.08
CA ILE A 60 4.04 7.78 -11.75
C ILE A 60 4.35 6.28 -11.88
N GLY A 61 5.57 5.92 -12.29
CA GLY A 61 6.00 4.54 -12.42
C GLY A 61 5.96 3.78 -11.08
N ALA A 62 6.41 4.41 -10.00
CA ALA A 62 6.36 3.87 -8.66
C ALA A 62 4.91 3.68 -8.18
N ALA A 63 4.04 4.67 -8.39
CA ALA A 63 2.61 4.54 -8.07
C ALA A 63 1.96 3.36 -8.81
N LEU A 64 2.22 3.25 -10.12
CA LEU A 64 1.68 2.16 -10.94
C LEU A 64 2.19 0.79 -10.47
N ALA A 65 3.49 0.66 -10.18
CA ALA A 65 4.07 -0.59 -9.69
C ALA A 65 3.43 -1.04 -8.37
N VAL A 66 3.24 -0.11 -7.42
CA VAL A 66 2.60 -0.38 -6.13
C VAL A 66 1.13 -0.77 -6.32
N ALA A 67 0.37 -0.02 -7.12
CA ALA A 67 -1.04 -0.30 -7.40
C ALA A 67 -1.21 -1.68 -8.06
N VAL A 68 -0.38 -2.00 -9.06
CA VAL A 68 -0.39 -3.31 -9.73
C VAL A 68 -0.06 -4.42 -8.74
N SER A 69 0.92 -4.22 -7.85
CA SER A 69 1.27 -5.20 -6.80
C SER A 69 0.12 -5.44 -5.82
N TRP A 70 -0.63 -4.40 -5.43
CA TRP A 70 -1.79 -4.58 -4.56
C TRP A 70 -2.93 -5.32 -5.25
N ILE A 71 -3.25 -4.94 -6.49
CA ILE A 71 -4.28 -5.59 -7.28
C ILE A 71 -3.91 -7.05 -7.58
N SER A 72 -2.66 -7.33 -7.91
CA SER A 72 -2.19 -8.71 -8.15
C SER A 72 -2.25 -9.54 -6.87
N GLY A 73 -1.85 -8.98 -5.73
CA GLY A 73 -1.95 -9.62 -4.43
C GLY A 73 -3.39 -9.95 -4.04
N TYR A 74 -4.32 -9.01 -4.25
CA TYR A 74 -5.76 -9.22 -4.04
C TYR A 74 -6.28 -10.39 -4.90
N ARG A 75 -6.02 -10.34 -6.21
CA ARG A 75 -6.52 -11.36 -7.15
C ARG A 75 -5.93 -12.74 -6.93
N ARG A 76 -4.64 -12.81 -6.57
CA ARG A 76 -3.95 -14.09 -6.31
C ARG A 76 -4.21 -14.64 -4.92
N ARG A 77 -4.80 -13.85 -4.01
CA ARG A 77 -5.00 -14.15 -2.58
C ARG A 77 -3.72 -14.62 -1.87
N ASN A 78 -2.56 -14.28 -2.43
CA ASN A 78 -1.26 -14.72 -1.97
C ASN A 78 -0.28 -13.57 -2.14
N VAL A 79 0.50 -13.31 -1.10
CA VAL A 79 1.48 -12.23 -1.07
C VAL A 79 2.86 -12.85 -0.85
N THR A 80 3.66 -12.85 -1.91
CA THR A 80 5.03 -13.35 -1.91
C THR A 80 6.01 -12.25 -1.52
N ILE A 81 7.23 -12.63 -1.12
CA ILE A 81 8.32 -11.67 -0.81
C ILE A 81 8.58 -10.70 -1.97
N LEU A 82 8.40 -11.15 -3.23
CA LEU A 82 8.55 -10.28 -4.39
C LEU A 82 7.57 -9.09 -4.37
N HIS A 83 6.34 -9.29 -3.89
CA HIS A 83 5.38 -8.20 -3.72
C HIS A 83 5.83 -7.25 -2.60
N ASP A 84 6.50 -7.74 -1.55
CA ASP A 84 7.06 -6.90 -0.48
C ASP A 84 8.21 -6.03 -1.04
N LEU A 85 9.07 -6.58 -1.90
CA LEU A 85 10.15 -5.82 -2.54
C LEU A 85 9.64 -4.75 -3.51
N VAL A 86 8.67 -5.07 -4.36
CA VAL A 86 8.06 -4.10 -5.31
C VAL A 86 7.40 -2.96 -4.55
N GLU A 87 6.75 -3.27 -3.44
CA GLU A 87 6.08 -2.27 -2.62
C GLU A 87 7.07 -1.36 -1.91
N ILE A 88 8.09 -1.91 -1.27
CA ILE A 88 9.12 -1.12 -0.60
C ILE A 88 9.83 -0.20 -1.59
N SER A 89 10.27 -0.74 -2.74
CA SER A 89 10.94 0.06 -3.77
C SER A 89 10.02 1.14 -4.35
N GLY A 90 8.74 0.83 -4.56
CA GLY A 90 7.75 1.81 -5.01
C GLY A 90 7.48 2.91 -3.98
N ILE A 91 7.36 2.56 -2.70
CA ILE A 91 7.16 3.54 -1.62
C ILE A 91 8.40 4.44 -1.48
N LEU A 92 9.61 3.89 -1.57
CA LEU A 92 10.84 4.68 -1.59
C LEU A 92 10.90 5.61 -2.80
N GLY A 93 10.53 5.12 -3.99
CA GLY A 93 10.45 5.94 -5.20
C GLY A 93 9.46 7.10 -5.06
N LEU A 94 8.27 6.83 -4.53
CA LEU A 94 7.27 7.86 -4.24
C LEU A 94 7.80 8.89 -3.23
N ALA A 95 8.55 8.44 -2.24
CA ALA A 95 9.09 9.31 -1.22
C ALA A 95 10.19 10.25 -1.70
N VAL A 96 11.01 9.80 -2.65
CA VAL A 96 12.00 10.65 -3.31
C VAL A 96 11.32 11.78 -4.09
N VAL A 97 10.14 11.54 -4.63
CA VAL A 97 9.43 12.48 -5.50
C VAL A 97 8.43 13.34 -4.73
N CYS A 98 7.91 12.86 -3.60
CA CYS A 98 6.83 13.52 -2.88
C CYS A 98 7.34 14.74 -2.08
N PRO A 99 6.75 15.93 -2.28
CA PRO A 99 7.16 17.15 -1.56
C PRO A 99 6.75 17.12 -0.08
N ASP A 100 5.64 16.46 0.25
CA ASP A 100 5.19 16.26 1.64
C ASP A 100 5.35 14.79 2.05
N HIS A 101 6.34 14.54 2.91
CA HIS A 101 6.65 13.21 3.40
C HIS A 101 5.54 12.62 4.28
N ARG A 102 4.69 13.46 4.88
CA ARG A 102 3.57 13.03 5.73
C ARG A 102 2.51 12.30 4.90
N ALA A 103 2.36 12.66 3.64
CA ALA A 103 1.39 12.02 2.74
C ALA A 103 1.76 10.55 2.42
N ILE A 104 3.05 10.21 2.45
CA ILE A 104 3.54 8.83 2.24
C ILE A 104 3.10 7.91 3.38
N VAL A 105 2.97 8.46 4.59
CA VAL A 105 2.54 7.70 5.77
C VAL A 105 1.15 7.11 5.55
N LEU A 106 0.24 7.85 4.91
CA LEU A 106 -1.10 7.36 4.59
C LEU A 106 -1.07 6.17 3.63
N VAL A 107 -0.17 6.22 2.64
CA VAL A 107 0.04 5.12 1.67
C VAL A 107 0.61 3.88 2.37
N VAL A 108 1.62 4.08 3.21
CA VAL A 108 2.21 3.02 4.05
C VAL A 108 1.14 2.40 4.96
N PHE A 109 0.30 3.24 5.58
CA PHE A 109 -0.75 2.79 6.47
C PHE A 109 -1.79 1.93 5.74
N GLY A 110 -2.31 2.42 4.61
CA GLY A 110 -3.26 1.67 3.78
C GLY A 110 -2.70 0.32 3.32
N SER A 111 -1.42 0.30 2.92
CA SER A 111 -0.74 -0.92 2.51
C SER A 111 -0.62 -1.95 3.65
N LEU A 112 -0.34 -1.50 4.87
CA LEU A 112 -0.20 -2.37 6.04
C LEU A 112 -1.54 -2.99 6.44
N TRP A 113 -2.61 -2.20 6.46
CA TRP A 113 -3.96 -2.72 6.70
C TRP A 113 -4.32 -3.79 5.67
N PHE A 114 -4.13 -3.48 4.38
CA PHE A 114 -4.41 -4.43 3.31
C PHE A 114 -3.57 -5.71 3.44
N ARG A 115 -2.26 -5.61 3.68
CA ARG A 115 -1.36 -6.76 3.75
C ARG A 115 -1.45 -7.57 5.04
N SER A 116 -1.89 -6.97 6.14
CA SER A 116 -2.11 -7.70 7.40
C SER A 116 -3.19 -8.79 7.27
N MET A 117 -4.07 -8.68 6.27
CA MET A 117 -5.12 -9.65 5.95
C MET A 117 -4.63 -10.87 5.16
N TYR A 118 -3.33 -10.92 4.82
CA TYR A 118 -2.70 -12.01 4.08
C TYR A 118 -1.44 -12.53 4.81
N GLY A 119 -1.37 -13.84 5.00
CA GLY A 119 -0.17 -14.52 5.51
C GLY A 119 -0.19 -14.88 6.99
N THR A 120 0.96 -15.36 7.49
CA THR A 120 1.12 -15.94 8.84
C THR A 120 1.59 -14.91 9.89
N GLY A 121 1.66 -15.36 11.16
CA GLY A 121 2.16 -14.61 12.33
C GLY A 121 3.38 -13.76 12.03
N GLY A 122 4.46 -14.47 11.74
CA GLY A 122 5.78 -13.91 11.48
C GLY A 122 5.87 -13.08 10.21
N GLN A 123 5.08 -13.35 9.17
CA GLN A 123 5.08 -12.54 7.94
C GLN A 123 4.61 -11.10 8.21
N ALA A 124 3.63 -10.91 9.10
CA ALA A 124 3.18 -9.57 9.47
C ALA A 124 4.24 -8.81 10.29
N VAL A 125 4.97 -9.51 11.17
CA VAL A 125 6.05 -8.90 11.97
C VAL A 125 7.23 -8.54 11.06
N ALA A 126 7.63 -9.44 10.16
CA ALA A 126 8.68 -9.18 9.18
C ALA A 126 8.32 -7.98 8.29
N ARG A 127 7.05 -7.85 7.86
CA ARG A 127 6.56 -6.66 7.16
C ARG A 127 6.66 -5.41 8.03
N GLY A 128 6.22 -5.46 9.28
CA GLY A 128 6.35 -4.33 10.22
C GLY A 128 7.80 -3.85 10.34
N VAL A 129 8.76 -4.77 10.47
CA VAL A 129 10.20 -4.47 10.49
C VAL A 129 10.66 -3.86 9.16
N LEU A 130 10.31 -4.47 8.03
CA LEU A 130 10.66 -3.95 6.70
C LEU A 130 10.12 -2.53 6.46
N TYR A 131 8.90 -2.26 6.92
CA TYR A 131 8.29 -0.93 6.83
C TYR A 131 9.00 0.08 7.74
N ALA A 132 9.34 -0.30 8.97
CA ALA A 132 10.12 0.54 9.87
C ALA A 132 11.51 0.85 9.29
N VAL A 133 12.18 -0.15 8.72
CA VAL A 133 13.47 0.02 8.03
C VAL A 133 13.30 0.93 6.81
N SER A 134 12.26 0.75 6.01
CA SER A 134 12.01 1.59 4.83
C SER A 134 11.73 3.05 5.19
N LEU A 135 10.94 3.30 6.23
CA LEU A 135 10.71 4.64 6.76
C LEU A 135 11.98 5.26 7.35
N GLY A 136 12.81 4.47 8.04
CA GLY A 136 14.12 4.94 8.51
C GLY A 136 15.08 5.25 7.35
N SER A 137 15.05 4.43 6.31
CA SER A 137 15.86 4.62 5.08
C SER A 137 15.44 5.88 4.32
N LEU A 138 14.16 6.27 4.41
CA LEU A 138 13.64 7.51 3.86
C LEU A 138 14.44 8.73 4.29
N LEU A 139 14.83 8.76 5.56
CA LEU A 139 15.57 9.87 6.15
C LEU A 139 17.01 9.95 5.62
N VAL A 140 17.62 8.78 5.40
CA VAL A 140 18.97 8.67 4.81
C VAL A 140 18.95 9.09 3.35
N VAL A 141 17.95 8.63 2.58
CA VAL A 141 17.77 9.00 1.18
C VAL A 141 17.47 10.49 1.05
N TRP A 142 16.56 11.04 1.86
CA TRP A 142 16.22 12.46 1.86
C TRP A 142 17.44 13.35 2.11
N ARG A 143 18.25 13.02 3.13
CA ARG A 143 19.51 13.71 3.47
C ARG A 143 20.48 13.74 2.29
N SER A 144 20.48 12.70 1.46
CA SER A 144 21.39 12.58 0.32
C SER A 144 21.00 13.49 -0.85
N PHE A 145 19.71 13.83 -1.00
CA PHE A 145 19.22 14.70 -2.06
C PHE A 145 19.00 16.17 -1.63
N HIS A 146 18.80 16.42 -0.34
CA HIS A 146 18.49 17.75 0.19
C HIS A 146 19.45 18.11 1.34
N PHE A 147 20.70 18.40 1.00
CA PHE A 147 21.78 18.63 1.97
C PHE A 147 21.53 19.85 2.88
N ASP A 148 20.84 20.87 2.34
CA ASP A 148 20.58 22.17 2.99
C ASP A 148 19.18 22.29 3.61
N ALA A 149 18.30 21.29 3.43
CA ALA A 149 16.97 21.31 4.01
C ALA A 149 17.00 20.85 5.48
N SER A 150 16.24 21.52 6.35
CA SER A 150 15.98 21.04 7.71
C SER A 150 15.41 19.62 7.63
N MET A 151 15.92 18.71 8.47
CA MET A 151 15.39 17.35 8.51
C MET A 151 13.87 17.36 8.74
N PRO A 152 13.11 16.49 8.05
CA PRO A 152 11.73 16.20 8.42
C PRO A 152 11.64 15.90 9.93
N GLU A 153 10.62 16.39 10.63
CA GLU A 153 10.48 16.22 12.09
C GLU A 153 10.53 14.73 12.48
N PHE A 154 11.71 14.29 12.90
CA PHE A 154 12.02 12.90 13.26
C PHE A 154 11.08 12.37 14.37
N ALA A 155 10.67 13.28 15.26
CA ALA A 155 9.70 13.02 16.32
C ALA A 155 8.33 12.58 15.78
N SER A 156 7.86 13.17 14.68
CA SER A 156 6.60 12.79 14.04
C SER A 156 6.67 11.38 13.45
N PHE A 157 7.81 11.01 12.87
CA PHE A 157 8.03 9.66 12.33
C PHE A 157 8.12 8.58 13.41
N LEU A 158 8.82 8.85 14.52
CA LEU A 158 8.89 7.92 15.64
C LEU A 158 7.51 7.67 16.27
N GLY A 159 6.63 8.68 16.32
CA GLY A 159 5.27 8.54 16.81
C GLY A 159 4.37 7.64 15.93
N ILE A 160 4.71 7.50 14.64
CA ILE A 160 3.94 6.67 13.69
C ILE A 160 4.26 5.18 13.84
N VAL A 161 5.49 4.82 14.24
CA VAL A 161 5.91 3.41 14.37
C VAL A 161 5.03 2.62 15.35
N PRO A 162 4.72 3.12 16.56
CA PRO A 162 3.75 2.47 17.46
C PRO A 162 2.35 2.37 16.85
N ILE A 163 1.89 3.39 16.13
CA ILE A 163 0.58 3.43 15.49
C ILE A 163 0.49 2.35 14.39
N MET A 164 1.56 2.15 13.62
CA MET A 164 1.68 1.07 12.63
C MET A 164 1.64 -0.31 13.29
N PHE A 165 2.34 -0.49 14.42
CA PHE A 165 2.33 -1.75 15.16
C PHE A 165 0.93 -2.07 15.70
N LEU A 166 0.27 -1.09 16.33
CA LEU A 166 -1.10 -1.22 16.83
C LEU A 166 -2.09 -1.52 15.68
N THR A 167 -1.91 -0.85 14.55
CA THR A 167 -2.69 -1.07 13.33
C THR A 167 -2.62 -2.50 12.83
N ILE A 168 -1.41 -3.05 12.70
CA ILE A 168 -1.20 -4.44 12.29
C ILE A 168 -1.88 -5.39 13.28
N MET A 169 -1.76 -5.13 14.59
CA MET A 169 -2.36 -5.95 15.63
C MET A 169 -3.89 -5.91 15.61
N ILE A 170 -4.49 -4.72 15.47
CA ILE A 170 -5.94 -4.52 15.40
C ILE A 170 -6.50 -5.18 14.13
N ALA A 171 -5.90 -4.89 12.97
CA ALA A 171 -6.30 -5.46 11.69
C ALA A 171 -6.30 -6.99 11.73
N ARG A 172 -5.24 -7.56 12.30
CA ARG A 172 -5.09 -9.00 12.45
C ARG A 172 -6.10 -9.61 13.40
N LYS A 173 -6.33 -8.98 14.57
CA LYS A 173 -7.34 -9.43 15.53
C LYS A 173 -8.74 -9.38 14.91
N HIS A 174 -9.04 -8.36 14.12
CA HIS A 174 -10.28 -8.28 13.33
C HIS A 174 -10.35 -9.38 12.27
N GLY A 175 -9.29 -9.61 11.49
CA GLY A 175 -9.25 -10.69 10.50
C GLY A 175 -9.47 -12.08 11.13
N GLN A 176 -8.89 -12.33 12.30
CA GLN A 176 -9.08 -13.57 13.05
C GLN A 176 -10.50 -13.73 13.61
N SER A 177 -11.09 -12.68 14.18
CA SER A 177 -12.45 -12.75 14.73
C SER A 177 -13.51 -12.95 13.64
N LEU A 178 -13.29 -12.36 12.46
CA LEU A 178 -14.14 -12.55 11.28
C LEU A 178 -14.01 -13.96 10.70
N GLY A 179 -12.80 -14.52 10.67
CA GLY A 179 -12.55 -15.90 10.22
C GLY A 179 -13.19 -16.96 11.12
N VAL A 180 -13.37 -16.68 12.42
CA VAL A 180 -14.06 -17.56 13.37
C VAL A 180 -15.59 -17.49 13.21
N ARG A 181 -16.14 -16.29 12.96
CA ARG A 181 -17.60 -16.09 12.82
C ARG A 181 -18.18 -16.50 11.46
N GLY A 182 -17.38 -16.48 10.39
CA GLY A 182 -17.82 -16.88 9.05
C GLY A 182 -17.87 -18.40 8.80
N LYS A 183 -17.60 -19.22 9.80
CA LYS A 183 -17.69 -20.69 9.75
C LYS A 183 -18.96 -21.26 10.41
N VAL A 184 -19.90 -20.40 10.81
CA VAL A 184 -21.20 -20.79 11.39
C VAL A 184 -22.26 -20.73 10.31
#